data_AF-A0A3C1UIQ1-F1
#
_entry.id   AF-A0A3C1UIQ1-F1
#
_cell.length_a   1.000
_cell.length_b   1.000
_cell.length_c   1.000
_cell.angle_alpha   90.00
_cell.angle_beta   90.00
_cell.angle_gamma   90.00
#
_symmetry.space_group_name_H-M   'P 1'
#
loop_
_entity.id
_entity.type
_entity.pdbx_description
1 polymer ?
#
loop_
_entity_poly.entity_id
_entity_poly.type
_entity_poly.pdbx_seq_one_letter_code
_entity_poly.pdbx_strand_id
1 'polypeptide(L)' 'MNEFNNKNKDELKKLLVEKRKALHDFRFAFAGGKVKNVKEGKNARKDIARVLTAISMQNLKNKAAAVSPATK' A
#
# COMPACT_ATOMS: atom_id res chain seq x y z
N MET A 1 0.63 10.11 7.50
CA MET A 1 -0.41 9.96 6.47
C MET A 1 0.01 10.53 5.11
N ASN A 2 0.96 11.47 5.03
CA ASN A 2 1.16 12.28 3.81
C ASN A 2 2.25 11.80 2.84
N GLU A 3 3.02 10.75 3.15
CA GLU A 3 4.18 10.35 2.32
C GLU A 3 3.82 9.63 1.00
N PHE A 4 2.59 9.13 0.86
CA PHE A 4 2.17 8.35 -0.32
C PHE A 4 1.22 9.11 -1.24
N ASN A 5 0.72 10.28 -0.83
CA ASN A 5 -0.25 11.05 -1.61
C ASN A 5 0.37 11.75 -2.83
N ASN A 6 1.67 12.09 -2.76
CA ASN A 6 2.39 12.81 -3.82
C ASN A 6 3.20 11.89 -4.74
N LYS A 7 3.20 10.56 -4.49
CA LYS A 7 3.97 9.60 -5.29
C LYS A 7 3.22 9.22 -6.55
N ASN A 8 3.97 8.96 -7.62
CA ASN A 8 3.40 8.52 -8.89
C ASN A 8 2.74 7.13 -8.72
N LYS A 9 1.68 6.85 -9.48
CA LYS A 9 0.95 5.57 -9.44
C LYS A 9 1.89 4.38 -9.64
N ASP A 10 2.90 4.52 -10.49
CA ASP A 10 3.85 3.45 -10.79
C ASP A 10 4.86 3.23 -9.66
N GLU A 11 5.27 4.28 -8.96
CA GLU A 11 6.10 4.18 -7.76
C GLU A 11 5.34 3.52 -6.60
N LEU A 12 4.06 3.85 -6.44
CA LEU A 12 3.21 3.20 -5.44
C LEU A 12 3.04 1.70 -5.72
N LYS A 13 2.91 1.29 -6.99
CA LYS A 13 2.87 -0.12 -7.38
C LYS A 13 4.20 -0.83 -7.10
N LYS A 14 5.34 -0.20 -7.41
CA LYS A 14 6.68 -0.76 -7.11
C LYS A 14 6.87 -0.98 -5.61
N LEU A 15 6.57 0.04 -4.80
CA LEU A 15 6.63 -0.02 -3.33
C LEU A 15 5.70 -1.10 -2.76
N LEU A 16 4.52 -1.29 -3.35
CA LEU A 16 3.59 -2.35 -2.96
C LEU A 16 4.21 -3.73 -3.15
N VAL A 17 4.83 -3.98 -4.31
CA VAL A 17 5.49 -5.26 -4.62
C VAL A 17 6.63 -5.53 -3.65
N GLU A 18 7.48 -4.54 -3.41
CA GLU A 18 8.60 -4.65 -2.47
C GLU A 18 8.14 -4.96 -1.04
N LYS A 19 7.12 -4.24 -0.54
CA LYS A 19 6.59 -4.45 0.82
C LYS A 19 5.89 -5.79 0.96
N ARG A 20 5.21 -6.28 -0.09
CA ARG A 20 4.64 -7.64 -0.11
C ARG A 20 5.72 -8.71 -0.08
N LYS A 21 6.81 -8.53 -0.82
CA LYS A 21 7.96 -9.44 -0.80
C LYS A 21 8.61 -9.46 0.59
N ALA A 22 8.85 -8.29 1.19
CA ALA A 22 9.36 -8.20 2.55
C ALA A 22 8.44 -8.91 3.58
N LEU A 23 7.12 -8.78 3.43
CA LEU A 23 6.17 -9.49 4.28
C LEU A 23 6.17 -11.00 4.06
N HIS A 24 6.35 -11.44 2.82
CA HIS A 24 6.52 -12.85 2.49
C HIS A 24 7.79 -13.40 3.14
N ASP A 25 8.94 -12.78 2.92
CA ASP A 25 10.23 -13.19 3.49
C ASP A 25 10.18 -13.19 5.02
N PHE A 26 9.52 -12.19 5.62
CA PHE A 26 9.25 -12.16 7.06
C PHE A 26 8.42 -13.37 7.53
N ARG A 27 7.37 -13.77 6.79
CA ARG A 27 6.56 -14.96 7.14
C ARG A 27 7.37 -16.25 7.06
N PHE A 28 8.23 -16.38 6.05
CA PHE A 28 9.14 -17.53 5.93
C PHE A 28 10.14 -17.57 7.07
N ALA A 29 10.79 -16.45 7.36
CA ALA A 29 11.72 -16.35 8.49
C ALA A 29 11.03 -16.60 9.84
N PHE A 30 9.79 -16.15 9.99
CA PHE A 30 8.98 -16.34 11.20
C PHE A 30 8.61 -17.82 11.39
N ALA A 31 8.22 -18.52 10.34
CA ALA A 31 7.95 -19.96 10.38
C ALA A 31 9.18 -20.77 10.80
N GLY A 32 10.38 -20.30 10.43
CA GLY A 32 11.66 -20.90 10.84
C GLY A 32 12.15 -20.48 12.24
N GLY A 33 11.38 -19.71 13.01
CA GLY A 33 11.75 -19.28 14.37
C GLY A 33 12.93 -18.29 14.45
N LYS A 34 13.39 -17.75 13.32
CA LYS A 34 14.57 -16.86 13.25
C LYS A 34 14.26 -15.39 13.51
N VAL A 35 12.99 -15.03 13.68
CA VAL A 35 12.56 -13.62 13.78
C VAL A 35 12.45 -13.20 15.24
N LYS A 36 13.38 -12.33 15.67
CA LYS A 36 13.32 -11.68 16.98
C LYS A 36 12.41 -10.45 16.99
N ASN A 37 12.20 -9.83 15.83
CA ASN A 37 11.47 -8.56 15.73
C ASN A 37 10.08 -8.71 15.09
N VAL A 38 9.08 -9.03 15.91
CA VAL A 38 7.69 -9.18 15.45
C VAL A 38 7.08 -7.87 14.93
N LYS A 39 7.64 -6.71 15.32
CA LYS A 39 7.13 -5.39 14.92
C LYS A 39 7.32 -5.12 13.42
N GLU A 40 8.34 -5.71 12.80
CA GLU A 40 8.60 -5.55 11.36
C GLU A 40 7.44 -6.04 10.51
N GLY A 41 6.91 -7.24 10.78
CA GLY A 41 5.73 -7.75 10.07
C GLY A 41 4.47 -6.91 10.29
N LYS A 42 4.29 -6.33 11.48
CA LYS A 42 3.18 -5.39 11.75
C LYS A 42 3.34 -4.09 10.95
N ASN A 43 4.56 -3.56 10.87
CA ASN A 43 4.86 -2.34 10.12
C ASN A 43 4.70 -2.55 8.61
N ALA A 44 5.19 -3.68 8.08
CA ALA A 44 5.02 -4.03 6.67
C ALA A 44 3.53 -4.11 6.28
N ARG A 45 2.67 -4.71 7.11
CA ARG A 45 1.21 -4.73 6.90
C ARG A 45 0.61 -3.33 6.87
N LYS A 46 1.01 -2.46 7.80
CA LYS A 46 0.54 -1.06 7.85
C LYS A 46 0.97 -0.27 6.62
N ASP A 47 2.19 -0.47 6.15
CA ASP A 47 2.69 0.20 4.95
C ASP A 47 1.92 -0.25 3.70
N ILE A 48 1.66 -1.55 3.55
CA ILE A 48 0.84 -2.09 2.45
C ILE A 48 -0.57 -1.47 2.48
N ALA A 49 -1.21 -1.42 3.66
CA ALA A 49 -2.53 -0.81 3.80
C ALA A 49 -2.53 0.66 3.40
N ARG A 50 -1.53 1.44 3.86
CA ARG A 50 -1.40 2.87 3.51
C ARG A 50 -1.24 3.09 2.01
N VAL A 51 -0.42 2.27 1.34
CA VAL A 51 -0.22 2.35 -0.11
C VAL A 51 -1.51 2.01 -0.87
N LEU A 52 -2.22 0.95 -0.46
CA LEU A 52 -3.52 0.59 -1.06
C LEU A 52 -4.56 1.69 -0.88
N THR A 53 -4.62 2.30 0.30
CA THR A 53 -5.50 3.44 0.57
C THR A 53 -5.17 4.63 -0.33
N ALA A 54 -3.89 4.98 -0.50
CA ALA A 54 -3.48 6.08 -1.38
C ALA A 54 -3.90 5.83 -2.84
N ILE A 55 -3.70 4.60 -3.36
CA ILE A 55 -4.15 4.21 -4.70
C ILE A 55 -5.68 4.32 -4.81
N SER A 56 -6.41 3.85 -3.80
CA SER A 56 -7.87 3.93 -3.77
C SER A 56 -8.37 5.39 -3.75
N MET A 57 -7.76 6.25 -2.95
CA MET A 57 -8.09 7.68 -2.90
C MET A 57 -7.85 8.37 -4.26
N GLN A 58 -6.74 8.06 -4.94
CA GLN A 58 -6.48 8.58 -6.28
C GLN A 58 -7.55 8.09 -7.28
N ASN A 59 -7.93 6.81 -7.21
CA ASN A 59 -8.99 6.26 -8.07
C ASN A 59 -10.35 6.91 -7.81
N LEU A 60 -10.71 7.16 -6.55
CA LEU A 60 -11.94 7.87 -6.18
C LEU A 60 -11.95 9.31 -6.70
N LYS A 61 -10.83 10.04 -6.60
CA LYS A 61 -10.70 11.39 -7.17
C LYS A 61 -10.87 11.38 -8.70
N ASN A 62 -10.27 10.41 -9.39
CA ASN A 62 -10.43 10.25 -10.84
C ASN A 62 -11.87 9.88 -11.22
N LYS A 63 -12.55 9.05 -10.41
CA LYS A 63 -13.95 8.67 -10.64
C LYS A 63 -14.91 9.84 -10.40
N ALA A 64 -14.68 10.66 -9.39
CA ALA A 64 -15.46 11.88 -9.16
C ALA A 64 -15.38 12.87 -10.33
N ALA A 65 -14.22 12.96 -11.00
CA ALA A 65 -14.07 13.76 -12.21
C ALA A 65 -14.81 13.18 -13.44
N ALA A 66 -15.16 11.90 -13.43
CA ALA A 66 -15.82 11.21 -14.55
C ALA A 66 -17.37 11.16 -14.45
N VAL A 67 -17.96 11.60 -13.33
CA VAL A 67 -19.43 11.50 -13.08
C VAL A 67 -20.15 12.86 -13.24
N SER A 68 -19.56 13.84 -13.94
CA SER A 68 -20.35 14.94 -14.51
C SER A 68 -20.61 14.62 -15.97
N PRO A 69 -21.80 14.05 -16.27
CA PRO A 69 -22.81 14.92 -16.86
C PRO A 69 -24.25 14.59 -16.41
N ALA A 70 -25.09 15.62 -16.54
CA ALA A 70 -26.56 15.58 -16.53
C ALA A 70 -27.28 15.54 -15.17
N THR A 71 -27.39 16.72 -14.56
CA THR A 71 -28.67 17.19 -14.01
C THR A 71 -28.76 18.70 -14.22
N LYS A 72 -29.20 19.08 -15.41
CA LYS A 72 -30.01 20.28 -15.62
C LYS A 72 -31.24 19.86 -16.41
#